data_AF-A0A662GD24-F1
#
_entry.id   AF-A0A662GD24-F1
#
_cell.length_a   1.000
_cell.length_b   1.000
_cell.length_c   1.000
_cell.angle_alpha   90.00
_cell.angle_beta   90.00
_cell.angle_gamma   90.00
#
_symmetry.space_group_name_H-M   'P 1'
#
loop_
_entity.id
_entity.type
_entity.pdbx_description
1 polymer ?
#
loop_
_entity_poly.entity_id
_entity_poly.type
_entity_poly.pdbx_seq_one_letter_code
_entity_poly.pdbx_strand_id
1 'polypeptide(L)' 'MKKPYPRTSDIRQAIVETINTNPLVRPIDFCDEVREVLEEKGFCTYLLTAKRIWRVYEEMVKKGIIYDYLEVVKKDRRV' A
#
# COMPACT_ATOMS: atom_id res chain seq x y z
N MET A 1 -12.78 -13.28 18.65
CA MET A 1 -11.82 -12.18 18.89
C MET A 1 -12.01 -11.11 17.82
N LYS A 2 -11.89 -9.82 18.14
CA LYS A 2 -11.93 -8.75 17.13
C LYS A 2 -10.62 -8.78 16.33
N LYS A 3 -10.70 -8.83 15.00
CA LYS A 3 -9.53 -8.70 14.13
C LYS A 3 -8.81 -7.37 14.42
N PRO A 4 -7.47 -7.36 14.60
CA PRO A 4 -6.74 -6.13 14.90
C PRO A 4 -6.77 -5.18 13.70
N TYR A 5 -6.70 -3.88 13.97
CA TYR A 5 -6.51 -2.88 12.91
C TYR A 5 -5.03 -2.82 12.50
N PRO A 6 -4.68 -2.72 11.21
CA PRO A 6 -3.31 -2.75 10.75
C PRO A 6 -2.53 -1.49 11.14
N ARG A 7 -1.31 -1.68 11.63
CA ARG A 7 -0.34 -0.62 11.88
C ARG A 7 0.33 -0.22 10.56
N THR A 8 1.08 0.88 10.57
CA THR A 8 1.81 1.33 9.37
C THR A 8 2.80 0.28 8.86
N SER A 9 3.48 -0.47 9.74
CA SER A 9 4.36 -1.57 9.36
C SER A 9 3.64 -2.65 8.54
N ASP A 10 2.42 -2.98 8.95
CA ASP A 10 1.61 -4.04 8.33
C ASP A 10 1.16 -3.60 6.94
N ILE A 11 0.74 -2.34 6.79
CA ILE A 11 0.39 -1.74 5.50
C ILE A 11 1.60 -1.71 4.56
N ARG A 12 2.79 -1.36 5.05
CA ARG A 12 4.03 -1.40 4.23
C ARG A 12 4.32 -2.80 3.71
N GLN A 13 4.20 -3.80 4.57
CA GLN A 13 4.42 -5.19 4.19
C GLN A 13 3.39 -5.65 3.15
N ALA A 14 2.12 -5.31 3.36
CA ALA A 14 1.05 -5.63 2.40
C ALA A 14 1.29 -4.97 1.03
N ILE A 15 1.72 -3.71 0.98
CA ILE A 15 2.10 -3.03 -0.27
C ILE A 15 3.17 -3.80 -1.04
N VAL A 16 4.24 -4.24 -0.37
CA VAL A 16 5.33 -5.00 -1.02
C VAL A 16 4.81 -6.33 -1.56
N GLU A 17 3.96 -7.00 -0.80
CA GLU A 17 3.39 -8.28 -1.20
C GLU A 17 2.41 -8.14 -2.38
N THR A 18 1.55 -7.12 -2.38
CA THR A 18 0.69 -6.80 -3.52
C THR A 18 1.52 -6.61 -4.80
N ILE A 19 2.60 -5.84 -4.74
CA ILE A 19 3.47 -5.61 -5.92
C ILE A 19 4.16 -6.91 -6.37
N ASN A 20 4.62 -7.75 -5.43
CA ASN A 20 5.30 -9.00 -5.75
C ASN A 20 4.36 -10.07 -6.32
N THR A 21 3.13 -10.14 -5.80
CA THR A 21 2.11 -11.12 -6.21
C THR A 21 1.42 -10.69 -7.50
N ASN A 22 1.13 -9.40 -7.65
CA ASN A 22 0.56 -8.82 -8.87
C ASN A 22 1.40 -7.64 -9.39
N PRO A 23 2.50 -7.93 -10.10
CA PRO A 23 3.33 -6.89 -10.71
C PRO A 23 2.59 -6.05 -11.77
N LEU A 24 1.40 -6.42 -12.24
CA LEU A 24 0.65 -5.63 -13.21
C LEU A 24 -0.59 -4.97 -12.59
N VAL A 25 -0.64 -4.88 -11.26
CA VAL A 25 -1.73 -4.22 -10.54
C VAL A 25 -1.89 -2.79 -11.04
N ARG A 26 -3.13 -2.45 -11.43
CA ARG A 26 -3.44 -1.10 -11.89
C ARG A 26 -3.62 -0.19 -10.68
N PRO A 27 -3.29 1.12 -10.79
CA PRO A 27 -3.49 2.06 -9.68
C PRO A 27 -4.92 2.11 -9.13
N ILE A 28 -5.93 1.85 -9.97
CA ILE A 28 -7.34 1.85 -9.55
C ILE A 28 -7.70 0.66 -8.65
N ASP A 29 -7.04 -0.49 -8.84
CA ASP A 29 -7.32 -1.74 -8.11
C ASP A 29 -6.38 -1.88 -6.89
N PHE A 30 -5.26 -1.16 -6.89
CA PHE A 30 -4.17 -1.32 -5.92
C PHE A 30 -4.60 -1.25 -4.44
N CYS A 31 -5.47 -0.30 -4.09
CA CYS A 31 -5.91 -0.16 -2.69
C CYS A 31 -6.79 -1.33 -2.24
N ASP A 32 -7.53 -1.95 -3.15
CA ASP A 32 -8.38 -3.09 -2.82
C ASP A 32 -7.51 -4.34 -2.64
N GLU A 33 -6.55 -4.57 -3.54
CA GLU A 33 -5.59 -5.69 -3.39
C GLU A 33 -4.75 -5.58 -2.09
N VAL A 34 -4.33 -4.38 -1.69
CA VAL A 34 -3.62 -4.19 -0.40
C VAL A 34 -4.53 -4.54 0.78
N ARG A 35 -5.84 -4.28 0.70
CA ARG A 35 -6.79 -4.67 1.75
C ARG A 35 -6.98 -6.17 1.79
N GLU A 36 -7.11 -6.83 0.64
CA GLU A 36 -7.23 -8.28 0.54
C GLU A 36 -6.05 -8.97 1.22
N VAL A 37 -4.81 -8.57 0.90
CA VAL A 37 -3.59 -9.09 1.57
C VAL A 37 -3.63 -8.89 3.09
N LEU A 38 -4.13 -7.76 3.58
CA LEU A 38 -4.27 -7.52 5.03
C LEU A 38 -5.38 -8.38 5.66
N GLU A 39 -6.49 -8.57 4.96
CA GLU A 39 -7.63 -9.35 5.45
C GLU A 39 -7.30 -10.85 5.54
N GLU A 40 -6.57 -11.37 4.56
CA GLU A 40 -6.00 -12.73 4.53
C GLU A 40 -5.06 -12.96 5.71
N LYS A 41 -4.31 -11.93 6.11
CA LYS A 41 -3.47 -11.93 7.32
C LYS A 41 -4.24 -11.72 8.63
N GLY A 42 -5.57 -11.63 8.56
CA GLY A 42 -6.45 -11.54 9.72
C GLY A 42 -6.63 -10.12 10.28
N PHE A 43 -6.27 -9.07 9.54
CA PHE A 43 -6.53 -7.68 9.94
C PHE A 43 -7.95 -7.22 9.60
N CYS A 44 -8.42 -6.20 10.30
CA CYS A 44 -9.65 -5.47 10.01
C CYS A 44 -9.34 -4.20 9.20
N THR A 45 -9.79 -4.17 7.95
CA THR A 45 -9.56 -3.11 6.95
C THR A 45 -10.76 -2.17 6.77
N TYR A 46 -11.87 -2.41 7.46
CA TYR A 46 -13.11 -1.62 7.31
C TYR A 46 -12.90 -0.10 7.45
N LEU A 47 -11.97 0.32 8.31
CA LEU A 47 -11.59 1.73 8.51
C LEU A 47 -10.27 2.12 7.79
N LEU A 48 -9.71 1.25 6.96
CA LEU A 48 -8.50 1.50 6.18
C LEU A 48 -8.87 2.17 4.85
N THR A 49 -8.73 3.49 4.81
CA THR A 49 -9.05 4.29 3.63
C THR A 49 -7.96 4.21 2.57
N ALA A 50 -8.35 4.38 1.30
CA ALA A 50 -7.41 4.46 0.19
C ALA A 50 -6.37 5.57 0.39
N LYS A 51 -6.79 6.73 0.95
CA LYS A 51 -5.89 7.83 1.31
C LYS A 51 -4.76 7.40 2.25
N ARG A 52 -5.04 6.53 3.21
CA ARG A 52 -4.02 6.03 4.15
C ARG A 52 -3.03 5.09 3.46
N ILE A 53 -3.52 4.19 2.61
CA ILE A 53 -2.67 3.27 1.82
C ILE A 53 -1.75 4.08 0.91
N TRP A 54 -2.30 5.02 0.15
CA TRP A 54 -1.53 5.89 -0.74
C TRP A 54 -0.48 6.71 -0.02
N ARG A 55 -0.80 7.27 1.16
CA ARG A 55 0.18 7.99 1.96
C ARG A 55 1.35 7.09 2.38
N VAL A 56 1.08 5.84 2.76
CA VAL A 56 2.13 4.89 3.13
C VAL A 56 2.98 4.53 1.90
N TYR A 57 2.36 4.25 0.75
CA TYR A 57 3.06 4.01 -0.51
C TYR A 57 3.96 5.19 -0.91
N GLU A 58 3.41 6.41 -0.94
CA GLU A 58 4.14 7.64 -1.26
C GLU A 58 5.33 7.86 -0.31
N GLU A 59 5.14 7.65 0.99
CA GLU A 59 6.23 7.73 1.97
C GLU A 59 7.32 6.69 1.71
N MET A 60 6.97 5.47 1.31
CA MET A 60 7.94 4.43 0.96
C MET A 60 8.74 4.79 -0.28
N VAL A 61 8.07 5.29 -1.33
CA VAL A 61 8.71 5.77 -2.56
C VAL A 61 9.66 6.93 -2.27
N LYS A 62 9.18 7.98 -1.58
CA LYS A 62 9.99 9.18 -1.27
C LYS A 62 11.21 8.86 -0.40
N LYS A 63 11.13 7.82 0.44
CA LYS A 63 12.25 7.36 1.28
C LYS A 63 13.18 6.36 0.58
N GLY A 64 12.90 5.99 -0.67
CA GLY A 64 13.68 5.00 -1.41
C GLY A 64 13.54 3.57 -0.88
N ILE A 65 12.47 3.26 -0.14
CA ILE A 65 12.19 1.91 0.38
C ILE A 65 11.72 1.00 -0.76
N ILE A 66 10.92 1.55 -1.68
CA ILE A 66 10.50 0.90 -2.93
C ILE A 66 10.66 1.90 -4.08
N TYR A 67 10.73 1.39 -5.31
CA TYR A 67 10.57 2.22 -6.51
C TYR A 67 9.13 2.71 -6.65
N ASP A 68 8.93 3.79 -7.40
CA ASP A 68 7.57 4.22 -7.79
C ASP A 68 7.00 3.27 -8.84
N TYR A 69 6.61 2.09 -8.39
CA TYR A 69 6.16 0.98 -9.22
C TYR A 69 4.93 1.33 -10.07
N LEU A 70 4.04 2.15 -9.51
CA LEU A 70 2.79 2.56 -10.15
C LEU A 70 2.92 3.86 -10.94
N GLU A 71 4.10 4.49 -10.95
CA GLU A 71 4.39 5.77 -11.61
C GLU A 71 3.43 6.92 -11.23
N VAL A 72 2.87 6.88 -10.02
CA VAL A 72 1.89 7.87 -9.54
C VAL A 72 2.50 8.94 -8.63
N VAL A 73 3.75 8.76 -8.19
CA VAL A 73 4.45 9.73 -7.34
C VAL A 73 5.26 10.65 -8.23
N LYS A 74 4.69 11.81 -8.55
CA LYS A 74 5.42 12.86 -9.27
C LYS A 74 6.72 13.18 -8.52
N LYS A 75 7.86 13.00 -9.19
CA LYS A 75 9.12 13.60 -8.73
C LYS A 75 8.92 15.11 -8.78
N ASP A 76 9.04 15.78 -7.63
CA ASP A 76 9.04 17.24 -7.58
C ASP A 76 10.27 17.70 -8.37
N ARG A 77 10.07 18.07 -9.65
CA ARG A 77 11.11 18.74 -10.45
C ARG A 77 11.24 20.16 -9.92
N ARG A 78 11.83 20.31 -8.74
CA ARG A 78 12.52 21.55 -8.37
C ARG A 78 13.97 21.36 -8.76
N VAL A 79 14.21 21.50 -10.05
CA VAL A 79 15.50 21.86 -10.65
C VAL A 79 15.38 23.30 -11.09
#